data_AF-A0A8S0T080-F1
#
_entry.id   AF-A0A8S0T080-F1
#
_cell.length_a   1.000
_cell.length_b   1.000
_cell.length_c   1.000
_cell.angle_alpha   90.00
_cell.angle_beta   90.00
_cell.angle_gamma   90.00
#
_symmetry.space_group_name_H-M   'P 1'
#
loop_
_entity.id
_entity.type
_entity.pdbx_description
1 polymer ?
#
loop_
_entity_poly.entity_id
_entity_poly.type
_entity_poly.pdbx_seq_one_letter_code
_entity_poly.pdbx_strand_id
1 'polypeptide(L)' 'MCQSLGKVYLCLQHYRDALIYQKKHVEHAKDADDLIEQQRASTQLGRTYHDMFLSYGDQNSVRNAKKYWRCFGFRW' A
#
# COMPACT_ATOMS: atom_id res chain seq x y z
N MET A 1 6.17 -6.07 16.93
CA MET A 1 5.17 -4.98 16.87
C MET A 1 5.03 -4.30 15.50
N CYS A 2 5.87 -4.59 14.49
CA CYS A 2 5.78 -3.92 13.17
C CYS A 2 4.71 -4.49 12.22
N GLN A 3 4.35 -5.78 12.36
CA GLN A 3 3.30 -6.42 11.55
C GLN A 3 1.93 -5.71 11.68
N SER A 4 1.58 -5.25 12.90
CA SER A 4 0.30 -4.59 13.17
C SER A 4 0.22 -3.19 12.57
N LEU A 5 1.29 -2.40 12.68
CA LEU A 5 1.36 -1.03 12.13
C LEU A 5 1.28 -1.02 10.60
N GLY A 6 2.04 -1.90 9.93
CA GLY A 6 1.99 -2.00 8.46
C GLY A 6 0.59 -2.33 7.95
N LYS A 7 -0.14 -3.18 8.67
CA LYS A 7 -1.53 -3.54 8.34
C LYS A 7 -2.52 -2.40 8.58
N VAL A 8 -2.35 -1.63 9.66
CA VAL A 8 -3.18 -0.45 9.93
C VAL A 8 -3.02 0.61 8.84
N TYR A 9 -1.78 0.93 8.44
CA TYR A 9 -1.55 1.89 7.35
C TYR A 9 -2.04 1.39 5.99
N LEU A 10 -2.00 0.07 5.75
CA LEU A 10 -2.60 -0.53 4.56
C LEU A 10 -4.13 -0.33 4.54
N CYS A 11 -4.81 -0.57 5.66
CA CYS A 11 -6.26 -0.33 5.78
C CYS A 11 -6.62 1.16 5.63
N LEU A 12 -5.72 2.07 6.02
CA LEU A 12 -5.90 3.50 5.82
C LEU A 12 -5.58 3.95 4.38
N GLN A 13 -5.12 3.05 3.49
CA GLN A 13 -4.62 3.37 2.13
C GLN A 13 -3.38 4.30 2.13
N HIS A 14 -2.68 4.38 3.26
CA HIS A 14 -1.41 5.09 3.41
C HIS A 14 -0.25 4.17 2.99
N TYR A 15 -0.21 3.82 1.70
CA TYR A 15 0.72 2.82 1.17
C TYR A 15 2.20 3.16 1.40
N ARG A 16 2.58 4.45 1.36
CA ARG A 16 3.96 4.88 1.58
C ARG A 16 4.44 4.60 3.00
N ASP A 17 3.60 4.92 3.99
CA ASP A 17 3.93 4.70 5.40
C ASP A 17 3.97 3.19 5.68
N ALA A 18 3.00 2.42 5.17
CA ALA A 18 2.97 0.97 5.28
C ALA A 18 4.26 0.31 4.76
N LEU A 19 4.76 0.77 3.60
CA LEU A 19 6.00 0.27 3.01
C LEU A 19 7.25 0.59 3.85
N ILE A 20 7.33 1.76 4.48
CA ILE A 20 8.46 2.15 5.34
C ILE A 20 8.55 1.20 6.55
N TYR A 21 7.43 0.96 7.23
CA TYR A 21 7.40 0.10 8.40
C TYR A 21 7.63 -1.37 8.05
N GLN A 22 7.08 -1.86 6.93
CA GLN A 22 7.30 -3.23 6.47
C GLN A 22 8.75 -3.47 6.02
N LYS A 23 9.41 -2.49 5.37
CA LYS A 23 10.83 -2.61 5.01
C LYS A 23 11.74 -2.67 6.23
N LYS A 24 11.50 -1.81 7.23
CA LYS A 24 12.20 -1.88 8.52
C LYS A 24 12.01 -3.23 9.20
N HIS A 25 10.82 -3.83 9.10
CA HIS A 25 10.56 -5.16 9.64
C HIS A 25 11.38 -6.26 8.92
N VAL A 26 11.51 -6.19 7.60
CA VAL A 26 12.35 -7.11 6.82
C VAL A 26 13.83 -6.95 7.19
N GLU A 27 14.34 -5.72 7.31
CA GLU A 27 15.72 -5.46 7.77
C GLU A 27 15.98 -6.08 9.13
N HIS A 28 15.08 -5.85 10.10
CA HIS A 28 15.24 -6.41 11.44
C HIS A 28 15.19 -7.94 11.46
N ALA A 29 14.33 -8.56 10.63
CA ALA A 29 14.26 -10.01 10.51
C ALA A 29 15.49 -10.60 9.80
N LYS A 30 16.15 -9.84 8.91
CA LYS A 30 17.44 -10.20 8.32
C LYS A 30 18.57 -10.13 9.33
N ASP A 31 18.61 -9.06 10.12
CA ASP A 31 19.62 -8.88 11.17
C ASP A 31 19.50 -9.95 12.27
N ALA A 32 18.29 -10.44 12.53
CA ALA A 32 18.01 -11.53 13.48
C ALA A 32 18.20 -12.94 12.88
N ASP A 33 18.52 -13.06 11.59
CA ASP A 33 18.60 -14.31 10.82
C ASP A 33 17.34 -15.20 10.93
N ASP A 34 16.18 -14.58 11.16
CA ASP A 34 14.88 -15.25 11.28
C ASP A 34 14.24 -15.39 9.89
N LEU A 35 14.51 -16.52 9.23
CA LEU A 35 13.95 -16.84 7.92
C LEU A 35 12.43 -16.82 7.88
N ILE A 36 11.75 -17.23 8.97
CA ILE A 36 10.28 -17.32 9.00
C ILE A 36 9.70 -15.90 8.99
N GLU A 37 10.26 -15.00 9.80
CA GLU A 37 9.81 -13.62 9.85
C GLU A 37 10.20 -12.83 8.60
N GLN A 38 11.34 -13.12 7.98
CA GLN A 38 11.69 -12.56 6.66
C GLN A 38 10.66 -12.92 5.60
N GLN A 39 10.22 -14.19 5.58
CA GLN A 39 9.25 -14.68 4.60
C GLN A 39 7.88 -14.04 4.84
N ARG A 40 7.42 -13.98 6.09
CA ARG A 40 6.17 -13.29 6.48
C ARG A 40 6.19 -11.81 6.12
N ALA A 41 7.27 -11.11 6.44
CA ALA A 41 7.44 -9.70 6.15
C ALA A 41 7.44 -9.42 4.65
N SER A 42 8.11 -10.28 3.87
CA SER A 42 8.16 -10.20 2.40
C SER A 42 6.79 -10.43 1.77
N THR A 43 6.01 -11.41 2.24
CA THR A 43 4.63 -11.61 1.79
C THR A 43 3.76 -10.38 2.05
N GLN A 44 3.92 -9.75 3.21
CA GLN A 44 3.14 -8.56 3.58
C GLN A 44 3.49 -7.36 2.71
N LEU A 45 4.78 -7.19 2.39
CA LEU A 45 5.28 -6.18 1.46
C LEU A 45 4.70 -6.36 0.05
N GLY A 46 4.64 -7.61 -0.44
CA GLY A 46 4.02 -7.93 -1.73
C GLY A 46 2.55 -7.53 -1.80
N ARG A 47 1.77 -7.79 -0.73
CA ARG A 47 0.36 -7.36 -0.65
C ARG A 47 0.21 -5.85 -0.69
N THR A 48 1.07 -5.11 0.02
CA THR A 48 1.04 -3.64 0.01
C THR A 48 1.32 -3.07 -1.38
N TYR A 49 2.29 -3.62 -2.12
CA TYR A 49 2.57 -3.20 -3.49
C TYR A 49 1.41 -3.49 -4.44
N HIS A 50 0.77 -4.65 -4.30
CA HIS A 50 -0.39 -5.02 -5.10
C HIS A 50 -1.58 -4.07 -4.85
N ASP A 51 -1.92 -3.81 -3.59
CA ASP A 51 -3.04 -2.91 -3.24
C ASP A 51 -2.76 -1.46 -3.64
N MET A 52 -1.49 -1.03 -3.53
CA MET A 52 -1.07 0.28 -4.03
C MET A 52 -1.30 0.38 -5.54
N PHE A 53 -0.89 -0.62 -6.32
CA PHE A 53 -1.08 -0.64 -7.77
C PHE A 53 -2.56 -0.54 -8.16
N LEU A 54 -3.42 -1.34 -7.51
CA LEU A 54 -4.88 -1.30 -7.73
C LEU A 54 -5.46 0.09 -7.42
N SER A 55 -5.06 0.68 -6.30
CA SER A 55 -5.56 2.00 -5.88
C SER A 55 -5.13 3.12 -6.80
N TYR A 56 -3.91 3.05 -7.37
CA TYR A 56 -3.48 3.99 -8.41
C TYR A 56 -4.33 3.86 -9.69
N GLY A 57 -4.73 2.64 -10.06
CA GLY A 57 -5.67 2.37 -11.14
C GLY A 57 -7.04 3.01 -10.90
N ASP A 58 -7.59 2.83 -9.70
CA ASP A 58 -8.88 3.40 -9.30
C ASP A 58 -8.85 4.93 -9.26
N GLN A 59 -7.82 5.53 -8.65
CA GLN A 59 -7.68 6.99 -8.58
C GLN A 59 -7.56 7.62 -9.98
N ASN A 60 -6.79 7.01 -10.88
CA ASN A 60 -6.66 7.48 -12.25
C ASN A 60 -7.98 7.35 -13.02
N SER A 61 -8.70 6.24 -12.83
CA SER A 61 -10.01 6.00 -13.46
C SER A 61 -11.05 6.99 -12.96
N VAL A 62 -11.13 7.24 -11.65
CA VAL A 62 -12.00 8.25 -11.03
C VAL A 62 -11.62 9.66 -11.48
N ARG A 63 -10.33 9.98 -11.57
CA ARG A 63 -9.85 11.30 -12.05
C ARG A 63 -10.19 11.51 -13.52
N ASN A 64 -9.97 10.50 -14.35
CA ASN A 64 -10.34 10.53 -15.77
C ASN A 64 -11.85 10.70 -15.92
N ALA A 65 -12.64 9.92 -15.19
CA ALA A 65 -14.09 10.08 -15.15
C ALA A 65 -14.45 11.53 -14.79
N LYS A 66 -13.97 12.06 -13.65
CA LYS A 66 -14.22 13.46 -13.22
C LYS A 66 -13.87 14.49 -14.29
N LYS A 67 -12.80 14.28 -15.06
CA LYS A 67 -12.40 15.14 -16.17
C LYS A 67 -13.44 15.10 -17.31
N TYR A 68 -13.91 13.91 -17.70
CA TYR A 68 -15.00 13.77 -18.68
C TYR A 68 -16.30 14.41 -18.17
N TRP A 69 -16.68 14.19 -16.91
CA TRP A 69 -17.88 14.80 -16.32
C TRP A 69 -17.84 16.34 -16.33
N ARG A 70 -16.67 16.95 -16.03
CA ARG A 70 -16.50 18.41 -16.15
C ARG A 70 -16.56 18.92 -17.58
N CYS A 71 -16.07 18.15 -18.55
CA CYS A 71 -16.15 18.51 -19.98
C CYS A 71 -17.59 18.54 -20.50
N PHE A 72 -18.51 17.76 -19.94
CA PHE A 72 -19.91 17.69 -20.37
C PHE A 72 -20.87 18.62 -19.60
N GLY A 73 -20.35 19.51 -18.75
CA GLY A 73 -21.11 20.71 -18.33
C GLY A 73 -22.30 20.50 -17.40
N PHE A 74 -22.45 19.35 -16.73
CA PHE A 74 -23.44 19.22 -15.66
C PHE A 74 -22.90 19.83 -14.36
N ARG A 75 -23.35 21.05 -14.06
CA ARG A 75 -23.15 21.76 -12.80
C ARG A 75 -24.22 21.27 -11.81
N TRP A 76 -23.80 20.79 -10.65
CA TRP A 76 -24.71 20.52 -9.52
C TRP A 76 -25.43 21.80 -9.09
#